data_AF-A0A8C4EJ02-F1
#
_entry.id   AF-A0A8C4EJ02-F1
#
_cell.length_a   1.000
_cell.length_b   1.000
_cell.length_c   1.000
_cell.angle_alpha   90.00
_cell.angle_beta   90.00
_cell.angle_gamma   90.00
#
_symmetry.space_group_name_H-M   'P 1'
#
loop_
_entity.id
_entity.type
_entity.pdbx_description
1 polymer ?
#
loop_
_entity_poly.entity_id
_entity_poly.type
_entity_poly.pdbx_seq_one_letter_code
_entity_poly.pdbx_strand_id
1 'polypeptide(L)'
;MQREVGTVSAVQALGYPGGSCLTRCKCDELPCPLLTWLTAELRVVCPELRDSNSTGDVLLVGELRSLLSNMSSPLTVLTSEVLEPSTLNKVTEFLVSELEAARIIRHKELHPEEKTAEEESEKEQRVEAHSQELAEEYEDEVADKDRRKAEMQAEWILLLHALDMDASSQFKDVLSEVETRLARLPNGDMTNPLLNSSLNREQWTQVKKINQVLSEDYQCRRQMMIKRFQVTLDAFAWGEKQKERSKALAAVPPLSSLFGSSRVSLSLLIAAREDQSFIEPIKAGTSTSVYKTLMGSVPDRGGRPGEIEPPMPLWEDRRAKGNRSGRGGGHQQRHCCYFV
;
A
#
# COMPACT_ATOMS: atom_id res chain seq x y z
N MET A 1 -11.17 30.79 -1.29
CA MET A 1 -10.02 29.85 -1.32
C MET A 1 -10.56 28.49 -1.72
N GLN A 2 -10.02 27.86 -2.76
CA GLN A 2 -10.53 26.59 -3.30
C GLN A 2 -9.90 25.41 -2.55
N ARG A 3 -10.69 24.39 -2.23
CA ARG A 3 -10.26 23.16 -1.56
C ARG A 3 -9.89 22.09 -2.59
N GLU A 4 -9.03 21.16 -2.21
CA GLU A 4 -8.66 20.04 -3.08
C GLU A 4 -9.85 19.11 -3.37
N VAL A 5 -9.87 18.52 -4.57
CA VAL A 5 -10.97 17.66 -5.03
C VAL A 5 -11.12 16.41 -4.15
N GLY A 6 -10.00 15.88 -3.65
CA GLY A 6 -9.98 14.73 -2.73
C GLY A 6 -10.69 15.07 -1.41
N THR A 7 -10.31 16.18 -0.78
CA THR A 7 -10.91 16.66 0.48
C THR A 7 -12.40 16.94 0.34
N VAL A 8 -12.83 17.50 -0.80
CA VAL A 8 -14.27 17.72 -1.08
C VAL A 8 -15.02 16.40 -1.13
N SER A 9 -14.49 15.41 -1.84
CA SER A 9 -15.12 14.08 -1.96
C SER A 9 -15.20 13.37 -0.60
N ALA A 10 -14.15 13.46 0.21
CA ALA A 10 -14.12 12.89 1.56
C ALA A 10 -15.14 13.56 2.50
N VAL A 11 -15.24 14.89 2.50
CA VAL A 11 -16.25 15.62 3.30
C VAL A 11 -17.68 15.24 2.90
N GLN A 12 -17.93 15.01 1.60
CA GLN A 12 -19.22 14.51 1.12
C GLN A 12 -19.50 13.10 1.60
N ALA A 13 -18.51 12.20 1.54
CA ALA A 13 -18.63 10.83 2.03
C ALA A 13 -18.87 10.76 3.55
N LEU A 14 -18.30 11.70 4.31
CA LEU A 14 -18.51 11.84 5.75
C LEU A 14 -19.93 12.33 6.11
N GLY A 15 -20.68 12.84 5.14
CA GLY A 15 -22.09 13.24 5.30
C GLY A 15 -22.29 14.68 5.76
N TYR A 16 -21.38 15.61 5.44
CA TYR A 16 -21.54 17.02 5.81
C TYR A 16 -22.88 17.59 5.29
N PRO A 17 -23.79 18.04 6.18
CA PRO A 17 -25.13 18.48 5.77
C PRO A 17 -25.16 19.88 5.13
N GLY A 18 -24.08 20.67 5.31
CA GLY A 18 -23.99 22.02 4.77
C GLY A 18 -23.44 22.06 3.34
N GLY A 19 -23.94 22.97 2.50
CA GLY A 19 -23.29 23.30 1.22
C GLY A 19 -22.21 24.37 1.36
N SER A 20 -22.18 25.07 2.49
CA SER A 20 -21.28 26.21 2.74
C SER A 20 -19.85 25.75 3.03
N CYS A 21 -18.88 26.47 2.48
CA CYS A 21 -17.44 26.20 2.64
C CYS A 21 -16.94 24.83 2.15
N LEU A 22 -17.77 24.06 1.43
CA LEU A 22 -17.42 22.73 0.93
C LEU A 22 -16.35 22.75 -0.16
N THR A 23 -16.57 23.48 -1.25
CA THR A 23 -15.61 23.59 -2.37
C THR A 23 -14.73 24.84 -2.25
N ARG A 24 -15.29 25.91 -1.70
CA ARG A 24 -14.59 27.18 -1.51
C ARG A 24 -15.03 27.83 -0.19
N CYS A 25 -14.07 28.15 0.67
CA CYS A 25 -14.32 29.00 1.83
C CYS A 25 -14.30 30.48 1.43
N LYS A 26 -15.32 31.23 1.88
CA LYS A 26 -15.48 32.70 1.71
C LYS A 26 -15.91 33.39 3.02
N CYS A 27 -15.74 32.73 4.17
CA CYS A 27 -16.09 33.33 5.45
C CYS A 27 -15.05 34.39 5.83
N ASP A 28 -15.52 35.54 6.30
CA ASP A 28 -14.67 36.60 6.82
C ASP A 28 -14.18 36.27 8.24
N GLU A 29 -14.97 35.47 8.99
CA GLU A 29 -14.62 34.93 10.29
C GLU A 29 -14.33 33.43 10.18
N LEU A 30 -13.19 33.01 10.73
CA LEU A 30 -12.77 31.61 10.86
C LEU A 30 -12.69 31.26 12.35
N PRO A 31 -12.99 30.01 12.75
CA PRO A 31 -13.25 28.81 11.96
C PRO A 31 -14.57 28.84 11.18
N CYS A 32 -14.59 28.28 9.97
CA CYS A 32 -15.79 28.26 9.12
C CYS A 32 -16.77 27.13 9.51
N PRO A 33 -18.03 27.17 9.06
CA PRO A 33 -19.05 26.17 9.42
C PRO A 33 -18.65 24.70 9.18
N LEU A 34 -17.83 24.45 8.15
CA LEU A 34 -17.30 23.13 7.88
C LEU A 34 -16.34 22.65 8.98
N LEU A 35 -15.47 23.52 9.49
CA LEU A 35 -14.57 23.17 10.60
C LEU A 35 -15.36 22.96 11.90
N THR A 36 -16.36 23.79 12.14
CA THR A 36 -17.29 23.62 13.27
C THR A 36 -17.96 22.25 13.22
N TRP A 37 -18.44 21.84 12.05
CA TRP A 37 -19.04 20.52 11.89
C TRP A 37 -18.02 19.37 12.05
N LEU A 38 -16.86 19.45 11.41
CA LEU A 38 -15.83 18.40 11.50
C LEU A 38 -15.38 18.18 12.96
N THR A 39 -15.17 19.25 13.71
CA THR A 39 -14.80 19.18 15.12
C THR A 39 -15.94 18.66 16.00
N ALA A 40 -17.19 19.00 15.70
CA ALA A 40 -18.35 18.45 16.40
C ALA A 40 -18.47 16.93 16.19
N GLU A 41 -18.34 16.46 14.95
CA GLU A 41 -18.33 15.03 14.60
C GLU A 41 -17.18 14.29 15.29
N LEU A 42 -15.97 14.86 15.29
CA LEU A 42 -14.82 14.29 16.00
C LEU A 42 -15.09 14.15 17.50
N ARG A 43 -15.68 15.16 18.14
CA ARG A 43 -16.05 15.11 19.57
C ARG A 43 -17.17 14.10 19.87
N VAL A 44 -17.98 13.71 18.89
CA VAL A 44 -19.00 12.66 19.00
C VAL A 44 -18.38 11.26 18.88
N VAL A 45 -17.35 11.11 18.04
CA VAL A 45 -16.65 9.84 17.86
C VAL A 45 -15.62 9.60 18.97
N CYS A 46 -14.94 10.65 19.41
CA CYS A 46 -13.89 10.64 20.42
C CYS A 46 -14.28 11.53 21.61
N PRO A 47 -15.03 11.01 22.61
CA PRO A 47 -15.50 11.81 23.75
C PRO A 47 -14.36 12.33 24.65
N GLU A 48 -13.16 11.75 24.56
CA GLU A 48 -11.94 12.20 25.25
C GLU A 48 -11.48 13.60 24.82
N LEU A 49 -11.92 14.07 23.64
CA LEU A 49 -11.59 15.38 23.09
C LEU A 49 -12.60 16.48 23.49
N ARG A 50 -13.54 16.18 24.38
CA ARG A 50 -14.48 17.20 24.90
C ARG A 50 -13.80 18.04 25.98
N ASP A 51 -13.64 19.33 25.68
CA ASP A 51 -13.28 20.32 26.70
C ASP A 51 -14.49 20.58 27.62
N SER A 52 -14.28 20.62 28.93
CA SER A 52 -15.32 20.87 29.93
C SER A 52 -15.97 22.27 29.87
N ASN A 53 -15.44 23.17 29.03
CA ASN A 53 -15.91 24.55 28.89
C ASN A 53 -16.69 24.82 27.57
N SER A 54 -16.79 23.85 26.65
CA SER A 54 -17.45 24.04 25.35
C SER A 54 -18.97 23.95 25.49
N THR A 55 -19.63 25.11 25.62
CA THR A 55 -21.10 25.22 25.79
C THR A 55 -21.79 25.80 24.55
N GLY A 56 -21.03 26.26 23.55
CA GLY A 56 -21.55 26.92 22.36
C GLY A 56 -21.59 26.04 21.11
N ASP A 57 -22.51 26.33 20.20
CA ASP A 57 -22.66 25.70 18.86
C ASP A 57 -21.59 26.19 17.86
N VAL A 58 -20.77 27.19 18.24
CA VAL A 58 -19.79 27.83 17.39
C VAL A 58 -18.38 27.52 17.88
N LEU A 59 -17.57 26.93 16.99
CA LEU A 59 -16.16 26.63 17.26
C LEU A 59 -15.33 27.92 17.21
N LEU A 60 -14.64 28.25 18.30
CA LEU A 60 -13.69 29.37 18.35
C LEU A 60 -12.28 28.93 17.94
N VAL A 61 -11.45 29.85 17.45
CA VAL A 61 -10.04 29.57 17.06
C VAL A 61 -9.25 28.97 18.23
N GLY A 62 -9.48 29.45 19.46
CA GLY A 62 -8.84 28.91 20.66
C GLY A 62 -9.23 27.46 20.96
N GLU A 63 -10.50 27.10 20.77
CA GLU A 63 -10.96 25.71 20.92
C GLU A 63 -10.37 24.81 19.84
N LEU A 64 -10.31 25.28 18.60
CA LEU A 64 -9.66 24.56 17.51
C LEU A 64 -8.18 24.30 17.82
N ARG A 65 -7.47 25.27 18.38
CA ARG A 65 -6.06 25.11 18.79
C ARG A 65 -5.90 24.09 19.92
N SER A 66 -6.77 24.15 20.94
CA SER A 66 -6.81 23.16 22.03
C SER A 66 -7.03 21.75 21.49
N LEU A 67 -8.02 21.58 20.61
CA LEU A 67 -8.36 20.31 19.99
C LEU A 67 -7.20 19.75 19.17
N LEU A 68 -6.55 20.58 18.34
CA LEU A 68 -5.36 20.17 17.58
C LEU A 68 -4.19 19.78 18.49
N SER A 69 -4.03 20.44 19.64
CA SER A 69 -3.03 20.10 20.66
C SER A 69 -3.31 18.77 21.33
N ASN A 70 -4.55 18.51 21.71
CA ASN A 70 -4.96 17.26 22.33
C ASN A 70 -4.77 16.06 21.40
N MET A 71 -4.93 16.27 20.09
CA MET A 71 -4.67 15.25 19.06
C MET A 71 -3.20 15.17 18.64
N SER A 72 -2.28 15.85 19.34
CA SER A 72 -0.84 15.91 19.01
C SER A 72 -0.55 16.32 17.56
N SER A 73 -1.39 17.19 17.00
CA SER A 73 -1.29 17.60 15.59
C SER A 73 0.01 18.37 15.33
N PRO A 74 0.70 18.13 14.20
CA PRO A 74 1.83 18.96 13.77
C PRO A 74 1.40 20.40 13.43
N LEU A 75 0.10 20.63 13.29
CA LEU A 75 -0.50 21.95 13.06
C LEU A 75 -0.77 22.71 14.36
N THR A 76 -0.21 22.31 15.50
CA THR A 76 -0.37 23.02 16.79
C THR A 76 0.31 24.38 16.83
N VAL A 77 1.29 24.62 15.95
CA VAL A 77 2.04 25.87 15.78
C VAL A 77 1.24 26.91 14.96
N LEU A 78 -0.08 27.00 15.17
CA LEU A 78 -0.89 28.10 14.66
C LEU A 78 -0.57 29.35 15.48
N THR A 79 0.56 30.00 15.20
CA THR A 79 1.04 31.20 15.89
C THR A 79 0.25 32.45 15.55
N SER A 80 -0.49 32.45 14.43
CA SER A 80 -1.36 33.55 14.02
C SER A 80 -2.79 33.34 14.54
N GLU A 81 -3.43 34.41 14.99
CA GLU A 81 -4.88 34.44 15.25
C GLU A 81 -5.70 34.33 13.95
N VAL A 82 -5.06 34.61 12.81
CA VAL A 82 -5.67 34.55 11.48
C VAL A 82 -5.30 33.24 10.80
N LEU A 83 -6.31 32.44 10.47
CA LEU A 83 -6.15 31.21 9.68
C LEU A 83 -5.94 31.56 8.20
N GLU A 84 -4.69 31.59 7.77
CA GLU A 84 -4.33 31.78 6.36
C GLU A 84 -4.93 30.69 5.44
N PRO A 85 -5.15 30.98 4.15
CA PRO A 85 -5.72 30.04 3.19
C PRO A 85 -5.09 28.65 3.15
N SER A 86 -3.76 28.59 3.11
CA SER A 86 -2.98 27.36 3.03
C SER A 86 -3.11 26.54 4.31
N THR A 87 -3.06 27.22 5.45
CA THR A 87 -3.24 26.67 6.79
C THR A 87 -4.65 26.14 6.99
N LEU A 88 -5.68 26.84 6.50
CA LEU A 88 -7.07 26.41 6.56
C LEU A 88 -7.31 25.08 5.82
N ASN A 89 -6.71 24.93 4.63
CA ASN A 89 -6.80 23.68 3.85
C ASN A 89 -6.13 22.53 4.61
N LYS A 90 -4.89 22.72 5.08
CA LYS A 90 -4.16 21.72 5.87
C LYS A 90 -4.91 21.29 7.13
N VAL A 91 -5.48 22.25 7.88
CA VAL A 91 -6.29 21.95 9.07
C VAL A 91 -7.53 21.14 8.70
N THR A 92 -8.18 21.46 7.58
CA THR A 92 -9.37 20.72 7.16
C THR A 92 -9.02 19.29 6.71
N GLU A 93 -7.96 19.11 5.92
CA GLU A 93 -7.47 17.80 5.50
C GLU A 93 -7.12 16.92 6.70
N PHE A 94 -6.42 17.49 7.68
CA PHE A 94 -6.09 16.81 8.93
C PHE A 94 -7.36 16.37 9.68
N LEU A 95 -8.31 17.26 9.92
CA LEU A 95 -9.55 16.92 10.64
C LEU A 95 -10.41 15.87 9.90
N VAL A 96 -10.42 15.90 8.57
CA VAL A 96 -11.10 14.89 7.74
C VAL A 96 -10.44 13.53 7.91
N SER A 97 -9.11 13.47 7.82
CA SER A 97 -8.34 12.23 8.01
C SER A 97 -8.55 11.64 9.41
N GLU A 98 -8.50 12.47 10.45
CA GLU A 98 -8.71 12.03 11.83
C GLU A 98 -10.13 11.51 12.05
N LEU A 99 -11.14 12.15 11.45
CA LEU A 99 -12.54 11.72 11.58
C LEU A 99 -12.79 10.38 10.88
N GLU A 100 -12.22 10.19 9.69
CA GLU A 100 -12.27 8.91 8.99
C GLU A 100 -11.59 7.81 9.79
N ALA A 101 -10.38 8.06 10.30
CA ALA A 101 -9.66 7.11 11.14
C ALA A 101 -10.45 6.73 12.40
N ALA A 102 -11.00 7.72 13.10
CA ALA A 102 -11.81 7.51 14.29
C ALA A 102 -13.07 6.68 14.01
N ARG A 103 -13.77 6.94 12.88
CA ARG A 103 -14.94 6.14 12.47
C ARG A 103 -14.55 4.69 12.13
N ILE A 104 -13.41 4.47 11.48
CA ILE A 104 -12.88 3.13 11.18
C ILE A 104 -12.59 2.36 12.47
N ILE A 105 -11.94 3.00 13.44
CA ILE A 105 -11.62 2.37 14.74
C ILE A 105 -12.92 2.00 15.47
N ARG A 106 -13.87 2.95 15.58
CA ARG A 106 -15.15 2.72 16.26
C ARG A 106 -15.98 1.61 15.59
N HIS A 107 -15.96 1.53 14.25
CA HIS A 107 -16.62 0.44 13.52
C HIS A 107 -16.01 -0.93 13.87
N LYS A 108 -14.68 -1.02 13.99
CA LYS A 108 -13.98 -2.25 14.39
C LYS A 108 -14.29 -2.67 15.82
N GLU A 109 -14.52 -1.72 16.72
CA GLU A 109 -14.89 -2.00 18.12
C GLU A 109 -16.33 -2.51 18.28
N LEU A 110 -17.25 -1.97 17.48
CA LEU A 110 -18.67 -2.37 17.49
C LEU A 110 -18.94 -3.70 16.77
N HIS A 111 -18.04 -4.12 15.87
CA HIS A 111 -18.17 -5.36 15.10
C HIS A 111 -16.97 -6.31 15.30
N PRO A 112 -16.78 -6.88 16.52
CA PRO A 112 -15.67 -7.80 16.78
C PRO A 112 -15.85 -9.18 16.10
N GLU A 113 -17.08 -9.57 15.76
CA GLU A 113 -17.43 -10.91 15.24
C GLU A 113 -17.14 -11.13 13.74
N GLU A 114 -16.83 -10.08 12.97
CA GLU A 114 -16.33 -10.23 11.59
C GLU A 114 -14.92 -10.88 11.53
N LYS A 115 -14.28 -11.13 12.68
CA LYS A 115 -12.99 -11.81 12.78
C LYS A 115 -13.07 -13.34 12.91
N THR A 116 -14.21 -13.93 13.26
CA THR A 116 -14.24 -15.33 13.77
C THR A 116 -14.75 -16.38 12.79
N ALA A 117 -15.16 -16.04 11.55
CA ALA A 117 -15.85 -16.99 10.66
C ALA A 117 -15.00 -17.60 9.52
N GLU A 118 -13.77 -17.16 9.28
CA GLU A 118 -13.00 -17.54 8.07
C GLU A 118 -11.68 -18.30 8.34
N GLU A 119 -11.43 -18.77 9.58
CA GLU A 119 -10.12 -19.33 9.96
C GLU A 119 -9.88 -20.82 9.64
N GLU A 120 -10.74 -21.52 8.90
CA GLU A 120 -10.50 -22.93 8.55
C GLU A 120 -10.32 -23.20 7.05
N SER A 121 -9.07 -23.59 6.71
CA SER A 121 -8.63 -24.33 5.51
C SER A 121 -8.47 -23.47 4.23
N GLU A 122 -7.45 -23.58 3.39
CA GLU A 122 -6.62 -24.72 2.97
C GLU A 122 -5.21 -24.27 2.55
N LYS A 123 -4.33 -25.27 2.43
CA LYS A 123 -2.87 -25.19 2.34
C LYS A 123 -2.39 -24.66 0.98
N GLU A 124 -1.41 -23.76 1.01
CA GLU A 124 -0.59 -23.38 -0.15
C GLU A 124 0.09 -24.61 -0.76
N GLN A 125 -0.26 -24.94 -2.01
CA GLN A 125 0.53 -25.84 -2.83
C GLN A 125 1.27 -24.98 -3.87
N ARG A 126 2.57 -24.80 -3.65
CA ARG A 126 3.48 -24.25 -4.68
C ARG A 126 3.54 -25.28 -5.81
N VAL A 127 3.09 -24.89 -7.00
CA VAL A 127 3.44 -25.56 -8.25
C VAL A 127 4.40 -24.63 -8.99
N GLU A 128 5.57 -25.18 -9.30
CA GLU A 128 6.58 -24.54 -10.13
C GLU A 128 6.17 -24.80 -11.58
N ALA A 129 5.71 -23.76 -12.28
CA ALA A 129 5.32 -23.84 -13.68
C ALA A 129 6.21 -22.92 -14.52
N HIS A 130 6.88 -23.54 -15.48
CA HIS A 130 7.78 -22.96 -16.46
C HIS A 130 7.27 -21.64 -17.05
N SER A 131 8.11 -20.62 -16.90
CA SER A 131 8.09 -19.37 -17.65
C SER A 131 8.22 -19.63 -19.16
N GLN A 132 7.22 -19.19 -19.94
CA GLN A 132 7.41 -18.88 -21.35
C GLN A 132 6.38 -17.84 -21.82
N GLU A 133 6.90 -16.63 -22.12
CA GLU A 133 6.51 -15.68 -23.19
C GLU A 133 5.03 -15.23 -23.28
N LEU A 134 4.65 -13.95 -23.34
CA LEU A 134 5.19 -12.86 -24.16
C LEU A 134 4.45 -11.56 -23.80
N ALA A 135 5.17 -10.48 -23.59
CA ALA A 135 4.83 -9.15 -24.09
C ALA A 135 6.12 -8.32 -24.07
N GLU A 136 6.87 -8.40 -25.16
CA GLU A 136 7.94 -7.45 -25.47
C GLU A 136 7.29 -6.08 -25.69
N GLU A 137 7.18 -5.27 -24.64
CA GLU A 137 7.04 -3.83 -24.82
C GLU A 137 8.44 -3.28 -25.11
N TYR A 138 8.71 -3.06 -26.40
CA TYR A 138 9.78 -2.16 -26.83
C TYR A 138 9.46 -0.77 -26.26
N GLU A 139 9.99 -0.42 -25.09
CA GLU A 139 9.94 0.94 -24.58
C GLU A 139 10.71 1.85 -25.53
N ASP A 140 9.98 2.74 -26.18
CA ASP A 140 10.51 3.79 -27.04
C ASP A 140 11.36 4.76 -26.18
N GLU A 141 12.69 4.74 -26.33
CA GLU A 141 13.65 5.51 -25.50
C GLU A 141 13.36 7.02 -25.43
N VAL A 142 12.57 7.55 -26.37
CA VAL A 142 12.16 8.96 -26.43
C VAL A 142 11.05 9.26 -25.42
N ALA A 143 10.07 8.36 -25.28
CA ALA A 143 8.95 8.52 -24.35
C ALA A 143 9.41 8.50 -22.87
N ASP A 144 10.40 7.66 -22.58
CA ASP A 144 10.97 7.56 -21.23
C ASP A 144 11.78 8.81 -20.83
N LYS A 145 12.45 9.47 -21.78
CA LYS A 145 13.18 10.72 -21.51
C LYS A 145 12.27 11.87 -21.13
N ASP A 146 11.13 12.01 -21.80
CA ASP A 146 10.19 13.10 -21.52
C ASP A 146 9.39 12.85 -20.24
N ARG A 147 9.05 11.58 -19.94
CA ARG A 147 8.51 11.18 -18.64
C ARG A 147 9.44 11.58 -17.49
N ARG A 148 10.73 11.25 -17.59
CA ARG A 148 11.74 11.58 -16.56
C ARG A 148 11.92 13.09 -16.36
N LYS A 149 11.84 13.89 -17.42
CA LYS A 149 11.89 15.35 -17.31
C LYS A 149 10.68 15.89 -16.55
N ALA A 150 9.48 15.38 -16.85
CA ALA A 150 8.26 15.79 -16.17
C ALA A 150 8.28 15.42 -14.68
N GLU A 151 8.75 14.23 -14.33
CA GLU A 151 8.96 13.79 -12.94
C GLU A 151 9.96 14.71 -12.21
N MET A 152 11.11 14.99 -12.83
CA MET A 152 12.11 15.89 -12.24
C MET A 152 11.57 17.31 -12.02
N GLN A 153 10.77 17.82 -12.95
CA GLN A 153 10.11 19.11 -12.80
C GLN A 153 9.08 19.11 -11.66
N ALA A 154 8.31 18.03 -11.50
CA ALA A 154 7.35 17.90 -10.41
C ALA A 154 8.04 17.87 -9.04
N GLU A 155 9.10 17.07 -8.89
CA GLU A 155 9.91 17.01 -7.67
C GLU A 155 10.57 18.36 -7.36
N TRP A 156 11.07 19.06 -8.38
CA TRP A 156 11.62 20.40 -8.23
C TRP A 156 10.59 21.41 -7.69
N ILE A 157 9.37 21.39 -8.24
CA ILE A 157 8.28 22.26 -7.79
C ILE A 157 7.89 21.94 -6.34
N LEU A 158 7.82 20.66 -5.98
CA LEU A 158 7.52 20.23 -4.61
C LEU A 158 8.59 20.72 -3.62
N LEU A 159 9.86 20.64 -3.99
CA LEU A 159 10.97 21.14 -3.17
C LEU A 159 10.87 22.66 -2.97
N LEU A 160 10.66 23.42 -4.04
CA LEU A 160 10.52 24.88 -3.95
C LEU A 160 9.33 25.28 -3.08
N HIS A 161 8.19 24.59 -3.22
CA HIS A 161 7.02 24.82 -2.39
C HIS A 161 7.28 24.49 -0.91
N ALA A 162 8.02 23.42 -0.61
CA ALA A 162 8.43 23.08 0.76
C ALA A 162 9.40 24.11 1.36
N LEU A 163 10.22 24.73 0.52
CA LEU A 163 11.16 25.77 0.91
C LEU A 163 10.54 27.17 0.89
N ASP A 164 9.28 27.33 0.48
CA ASP A 164 8.62 28.63 0.30
C ASP A 164 9.41 29.56 -0.64
N MET A 165 9.92 28.99 -1.73
CA MET A 165 10.72 29.68 -2.75
C MET A 165 9.97 29.81 -4.07
N ASP A 166 10.31 30.85 -4.86
CA ASP A 166 9.68 31.09 -6.15
C ASP A 166 10.12 30.07 -7.21
N ALA A 167 9.26 29.78 -8.19
CA ALA A 167 9.52 28.87 -9.30
C ALA A 167 10.73 29.28 -10.17
N SER A 168 11.13 30.56 -10.13
CA SER A 168 12.30 31.08 -10.85
C SER A 168 13.62 30.98 -10.07
N SER A 169 13.60 30.47 -8.85
CA SER A 169 14.79 30.38 -7.99
C SER A 169 15.87 29.52 -8.62
N GLN A 170 17.13 29.99 -8.57
CA GLN A 170 18.24 29.23 -9.13
C GLN A 170 18.64 28.11 -8.18
N PHE A 171 19.18 27.02 -8.76
CA PHE A 171 19.62 25.85 -8.00
C PHE A 171 20.58 26.19 -6.84
N LYS A 172 21.47 27.16 -7.02
CA LYS A 172 22.40 27.60 -5.98
C LYS A 172 21.71 28.22 -4.77
N ASP A 173 20.70 29.05 -5.02
CA ASP A 173 19.94 29.72 -3.96
C ASP A 173 19.15 28.68 -3.16
N VAL A 174 18.53 27.74 -3.87
CA VAL A 174 17.79 26.61 -3.27
C VAL A 174 18.70 25.73 -2.42
N LEU A 175 19.89 25.40 -2.92
CA LEU A 175 20.88 24.65 -2.12
C LEU A 175 21.25 25.41 -0.85
N SER A 176 21.53 26.71 -0.96
CA SER A 176 21.90 27.51 0.21
C SER A 176 20.78 27.58 1.26
N GLU A 177 19.52 27.65 0.83
CA GLU A 177 18.38 27.63 1.75
C GLU A 177 18.16 26.25 2.39
N VAL A 178 18.42 25.16 1.66
CA VAL A 178 18.42 23.82 2.25
C VAL A 178 19.49 23.71 3.34
N GLU A 179 20.73 24.14 3.04
CA GLU A 179 21.83 24.12 4.00
C GLU A 179 21.55 24.98 5.24
N THR A 180 20.94 26.17 5.09
CA THR A 180 20.59 27.04 6.22
C THR A 180 19.52 26.42 7.11
N ARG A 181 18.52 25.74 6.53
CA ARG A 181 17.47 25.05 7.29
C ARG A 181 18.00 23.82 8.00
N LEU A 182 18.86 23.04 7.35
CA LEU A 182 19.51 21.88 7.95
C LEU A 182 20.34 22.29 9.18
N ALA A 183 21.04 23.42 9.13
CA ALA A 183 21.82 23.94 10.26
C ALA A 183 20.97 24.38 11.47
N ARG A 184 19.66 24.65 11.28
CA ARG A 184 18.74 25.06 12.35
C ARG A 184 18.07 23.89 13.06
N LEU A 185 18.25 22.65 12.57
CA LEU A 185 17.57 21.49 13.15
C LEU A 185 18.07 21.22 14.59
N PRO A 186 17.17 21.10 15.57
CA PRO A 186 17.54 20.82 16.95
C PRO A 186 17.87 19.34 17.07
N ASN A 187 19.13 18.99 16.79
CA ASN A 187 19.85 17.73 17.08
C ASN A 187 20.96 17.61 16.04
N GLY A 188 22.08 18.31 16.26
CA GLY A 188 23.13 18.59 15.26
C GLY A 188 23.78 17.42 14.54
N ASP A 189 23.40 16.17 14.82
CA ASP A 189 23.90 14.99 14.13
C ASP A 189 22.74 14.32 13.37
N MET A 190 22.53 14.77 12.14
CA MET A 190 21.86 13.95 11.14
C MET A 190 22.68 12.67 10.93
N THR A 191 22.04 11.50 10.93
CA THR A 191 22.70 10.22 10.64
C THR A 191 23.45 10.25 9.32
N ASN A 192 24.59 9.54 9.27
CA ASN A 192 25.43 9.55 8.08
C ASN A 192 24.65 9.01 6.86
N PRO A 193 24.96 9.50 5.65
CA PRO A 193 24.47 8.90 4.42
C PRO A 193 24.84 7.41 4.37
N LEU A 194 23.93 6.59 3.84
CA LEU A 194 24.20 5.17 3.63
C LEU A 194 25.29 4.99 2.55
N LEU A 195 25.29 5.87 1.55
CA LEU A 195 26.29 5.92 0.49
C LEU A 195 27.22 7.13 0.70
N ASN A 196 28.40 6.88 1.24
CA ASN A 196 29.41 7.92 1.51
C ASN A 196 30.40 8.16 0.37
N SER A 197 30.35 7.34 -0.69
CA SER A 197 31.28 7.40 -1.82
C SER A 197 30.66 8.09 -3.02
N SER A 198 31.40 8.99 -3.67
CA SER A 198 31.02 9.53 -4.97
C SER A 198 31.11 8.45 -6.07
N LEU A 199 30.04 8.27 -6.84
CA LEU A 199 30.01 7.33 -7.95
C LEU A 199 30.55 7.97 -9.24
N ASN A 200 31.38 7.23 -9.98
CA ASN A 200 31.80 7.62 -11.33
C ASN A 200 30.69 7.34 -12.36
N ARG A 201 30.80 7.91 -13.56
CA ARG A 201 29.82 7.78 -14.67
C ARG A 201 29.48 6.33 -14.99
N GLU A 202 30.46 5.44 -15.04
CA GLU A 202 30.24 4.02 -15.31
C GLU A 202 29.45 3.33 -14.19
N GLN A 203 29.77 3.64 -12.93
CA GLN A 203 29.05 3.13 -11.76
C GLN A 203 27.61 3.65 -11.72
N TRP A 204 27.39 4.93 -12.07
CA TRP A 204 26.04 5.49 -12.21
C TRP A 204 25.21 4.74 -13.25
N THR A 205 25.82 4.35 -14.38
CA THR A 205 25.14 3.53 -15.40
C THR A 205 24.80 2.15 -14.85
N GLN A 206 25.70 1.51 -14.10
CA GLN A 206 25.44 0.22 -13.46
C GLN A 206 24.32 0.31 -12.41
N VAL A 207 24.34 1.32 -11.54
CA VAL A 207 23.31 1.53 -10.51
C VAL A 207 21.94 1.75 -11.15
N LYS A 208 21.87 2.54 -12.24
CA LYS A 208 20.63 2.69 -13.01
C LYS A 208 20.11 1.37 -13.56
N LYS A 209 21.00 0.53 -14.11
CA LYS A 209 20.64 -0.80 -14.62
C LYS A 209 20.11 -1.71 -13.50
N ILE A 210 20.76 -1.71 -12.33
CA ILE A 210 20.31 -2.48 -11.16
C ILE A 210 18.92 -1.99 -10.72
N ASN A 211 18.74 -0.68 -10.59
CA ASN A 211 17.46 -0.10 -10.18
C ASN A 211 16.33 -0.44 -11.15
N GLN A 212 16.61 -0.45 -12.46
CA GLN A 212 15.64 -0.86 -13.47
C GLN A 212 15.20 -2.31 -13.27
N VAL A 213 16.15 -3.25 -13.19
CA VAL A 213 15.84 -4.68 -12.99
C VAL A 213 15.05 -4.91 -11.70
N LEU A 214 15.45 -4.26 -10.59
CA LEU A 214 14.74 -4.38 -9.33
C LEU A 214 13.33 -3.76 -9.36
N SER A 215 13.16 -2.66 -10.10
CA SER A 215 11.85 -2.02 -10.26
C SER A 215 10.89 -2.89 -11.05
N GLU A 216 11.37 -3.52 -12.14
CA GLU A 216 10.60 -4.48 -12.94
C GLU A 216 10.19 -5.71 -12.12
N ASP A 217 11.14 -6.30 -11.37
CA ASP A 217 10.88 -7.43 -10.48
C ASP A 217 9.88 -7.07 -9.35
N TYR A 218 10.05 -5.91 -8.72
CA TYR A 218 9.12 -5.41 -7.71
C TYR A 218 7.72 -5.17 -8.29
N GLN A 219 7.63 -4.58 -9.48
CA GLN A 219 6.36 -4.36 -10.18
C GLN A 219 5.66 -5.69 -10.46
N CYS A 220 6.38 -6.69 -10.96
CA CYS A 220 5.86 -8.03 -11.19
C CYS A 220 5.32 -8.67 -9.89
N ARG A 221 6.11 -8.66 -8.80
CA ARG A 221 5.67 -9.19 -7.50
C ARG A 221 4.43 -8.48 -6.97
N ARG A 222 4.37 -7.15 -7.14
CA ARG A 222 3.25 -6.34 -6.70
C ARG A 222 1.98 -6.64 -7.50
N GLN A 223 2.09 -6.72 -8.82
CA GLN A 223 0.97 -7.14 -9.69
C GLN A 223 0.48 -8.54 -9.32
N MET A 224 1.40 -9.47 -9.06
CA MET A 224 1.07 -10.82 -8.64
C MET A 224 0.30 -10.83 -7.32
N MET A 225 0.75 -10.08 -6.31
CA MET A 225 0.03 -9.95 -5.02
C MET A 225 -1.35 -9.32 -5.18
N ILE A 226 -1.47 -8.24 -5.96
CA ILE A 226 -2.76 -7.59 -6.20
C ILE A 226 -3.71 -8.55 -6.94
N LYS A 227 -3.19 -9.28 -7.93
CA LYS A 227 -3.99 -10.25 -8.68
C LYS A 227 -4.44 -11.42 -7.82
N ARG A 228 -3.56 -11.93 -6.96
CA ARG A 228 -3.92 -12.94 -5.95
C ARG A 228 -5.04 -12.43 -5.06
N PHE A 229 -4.91 -11.22 -4.51
CA PHE A 229 -5.95 -10.63 -3.67
C PHE A 229 -7.27 -10.47 -4.43
N GLN A 230 -7.24 -10.02 -5.68
CA GLN A 230 -8.42 -9.93 -6.52
C GLN A 230 -9.11 -11.28 -6.71
N VAL A 231 -8.35 -12.32 -7.06
CA VAL A 231 -8.89 -13.68 -7.24
C VAL A 231 -9.45 -14.24 -5.93
N THR A 232 -8.82 -13.94 -4.79
CA THR A 232 -9.35 -14.29 -3.46
C THR A 232 -10.69 -13.60 -3.19
N LEU A 233 -10.81 -12.31 -3.49
CA LEU A 233 -12.08 -11.58 -3.38
C LEU A 233 -13.16 -12.18 -4.30
N ASP A 234 -12.80 -12.49 -5.54
CA ASP A 234 -13.72 -13.12 -6.49
C ASP A 234 -14.17 -14.52 -6.04
N ALA A 235 -13.28 -15.29 -5.41
CA ALA A 235 -13.59 -16.61 -4.87
C ALA A 235 -14.63 -16.55 -3.73
N PHE A 236 -14.61 -15.51 -2.90
CA PHE A 236 -15.66 -15.31 -1.88
C PHE A 236 -17.04 -15.07 -2.51
N ALA A 237 -17.10 -14.47 -3.70
CA ALA A 237 -18.35 -14.28 -4.44
C ALA A 237 -18.90 -15.60 -5.03
N TRP A 238 -18.12 -16.68 -5.08
CA TRP A 238 -18.53 -17.94 -5.69
C TRP A 238 -19.41 -18.78 -4.73
N GLY A 239 -20.53 -19.32 -5.23
CA GLY A 239 -21.43 -20.20 -4.47
C GLY A 239 -22.91 -19.74 -4.42
N GLU A 240 -23.74 -20.47 -3.68
CA GLU A 240 -25.20 -20.25 -3.66
C GLU A 240 -25.62 -18.86 -3.14
N LYS A 241 -24.83 -18.27 -2.24
CA LYS A 241 -25.04 -16.92 -1.67
C LYS A 241 -24.31 -15.80 -2.43
N GLN A 242 -23.94 -16.03 -3.69
CA GLN A 242 -23.20 -15.07 -4.51
C GLN A 242 -23.80 -13.66 -4.51
N LYS A 243 -25.13 -13.51 -4.58
CA LYS A 243 -25.80 -12.19 -4.59
C LYS A 243 -25.70 -11.42 -3.28
N GLU A 244 -25.56 -12.10 -2.15
CA GLU A 244 -25.39 -11.47 -0.84
C GLU A 244 -23.92 -11.08 -0.63
N ARG A 245 -23.00 -12.02 -0.93
CA ARG A 245 -21.55 -11.79 -0.82
C ARG A 245 -21.03 -10.76 -1.83
N SER A 246 -21.58 -10.71 -3.04
CA SER A 246 -21.21 -9.69 -4.03
C SER A 246 -21.57 -8.27 -3.61
N LYS A 247 -22.65 -8.08 -2.84
CA LYS A 247 -22.99 -6.77 -2.26
C LYS A 247 -21.98 -6.33 -1.21
N ALA A 248 -21.52 -7.25 -0.36
CA ALA A 248 -20.46 -6.97 0.61
C ALA A 248 -19.12 -6.67 -0.10
N LEU A 249 -18.77 -7.44 -1.13
CA LEU A 249 -17.56 -7.22 -1.93
C LEU A 249 -17.61 -5.91 -2.74
N ALA A 250 -18.78 -5.44 -3.14
CA ALA A 250 -18.94 -4.15 -3.81
C ALA A 250 -18.60 -2.95 -2.89
N ALA A 251 -18.55 -3.15 -1.57
CA ALA A 251 -18.07 -2.13 -0.63
C ALA A 251 -16.54 -2.07 -0.54
N VAL A 252 -15.82 -3.08 -1.07
CA VAL A 252 -14.35 -3.07 -1.11
C VAL A 252 -13.87 -2.05 -2.14
N PRO A 253 -12.95 -1.12 -1.78
CA PRO A 253 -12.44 -0.14 -2.71
C PRO A 253 -11.79 -0.78 -3.95
N PRO A 254 -11.87 -0.14 -5.13
CA PRO A 254 -11.20 -0.62 -6.31
C PRO A 254 -9.69 -0.79 -6.08
N LEU A 255 -9.19 -2.01 -6.34
CA LEU A 255 -7.77 -2.33 -6.28
C LEU A 255 -6.96 -1.60 -7.35
N SER A 256 -7.62 -0.86 -8.27
CA SER A 256 -6.96 -0.04 -9.27
C SER A 256 -6.10 1.06 -8.68
N SER A 257 -6.45 1.57 -7.51
CA SER A 257 -5.60 2.49 -6.73
C SER A 257 -4.26 1.85 -6.32
N LEU A 258 -4.23 0.52 -6.22
CA LEU A 258 -3.01 -0.24 -5.97
C LEU A 258 -2.27 -0.51 -7.28
N PHE A 259 -2.75 -0.19 -8.48
CA PHE A 259 -1.93 -0.25 -9.69
C PHE A 259 -1.25 1.12 -9.87
N GLY A 260 -0.06 1.27 -9.28
CA GLY A 260 0.77 2.46 -9.38
C GLY A 260 2.24 2.09 -9.55
N SER A 261 3.04 3.02 -10.05
CA SER A 261 4.49 2.88 -10.13
C SER A 261 5.12 2.81 -8.73
N SER A 262 6.37 2.34 -8.67
CA SER A 262 7.14 2.36 -7.42
C SER A 262 7.24 3.80 -6.90
N ARG A 263 6.98 4.00 -5.61
CA ARG A 263 7.24 5.28 -4.91
C ARG A 263 8.73 5.46 -4.57
N VAL A 264 9.53 4.41 -4.74
CA VAL A 264 10.96 4.43 -4.46
C VAL A 264 11.68 4.78 -5.76
N SER A 265 12.25 5.99 -5.79
CA SER A 265 13.07 6.49 -6.89
C SER A 265 14.55 6.29 -6.60
N LEU A 266 15.38 6.34 -7.66
CA LEU A 266 16.83 6.25 -7.51
C LEU A 266 17.40 7.37 -6.63
N SER A 267 16.83 8.58 -6.70
CA SER A 267 17.23 9.69 -5.83
C SER A 267 16.95 9.39 -4.37
N LEU A 268 15.79 8.79 -4.06
CA LEU A 268 15.44 8.39 -2.69
C LEU A 268 16.41 7.33 -2.14
N LEU A 269 16.80 6.36 -2.96
CA LEU A 269 17.78 5.33 -2.57
C LEU A 269 19.15 5.92 -2.21
N ILE A 270 19.57 6.97 -2.91
CA ILE A 270 20.89 7.60 -2.70
C ILE A 270 20.84 8.59 -1.54
N ALA A 271 19.69 9.20 -1.31
CA ALA A 271 19.43 10.02 -0.12
C ALA A 271 19.23 9.19 1.16
N ALA A 272 19.16 7.85 1.04
CA ALA A 272 19.00 6.96 2.19
C ALA A 272 20.18 7.08 3.16
N ARG A 273 19.86 6.93 4.45
CA ARG A 273 20.81 7.08 5.56
C ARG A 273 20.94 5.79 6.34
N GLU A 274 21.96 5.71 7.18
CA GLU A 274 22.26 4.52 7.97
C GLU A 274 21.07 4.06 8.83
N ASP A 275 20.28 4.99 9.38
CA ASP A 275 19.10 4.69 10.18
C ASP A 275 17.93 4.09 9.38
N GLN A 276 17.88 4.34 8.07
CA GLN A 276 16.87 3.74 7.19
C GLN A 276 17.25 2.35 6.70
N SER A 277 18.51 1.94 6.93
CA SER A 277 19.04 0.65 6.48
C SER A 277 18.88 -0.48 7.50
N PHE A 278 18.26 -0.22 8.66
CA PHE A 278 18.04 -1.24 9.68
C PHE A 278 17.07 -2.32 9.19
N ILE A 279 17.64 -3.40 8.65
CA ILE A 279 16.96 -4.68 8.53
C ILE A 279 17.04 -5.31 9.92
N GLU A 280 16.15 -4.90 10.82
CA GLU A 280 15.94 -5.69 12.02
C GLU A 280 15.53 -7.09 11.58
N PRO A 281 16.18 -8.15 12.10
CA PRO A 281 15.73 -9.50 11.81
C PRO A 281 14.25 -9.57 12.21
N ILE A 282 13.39 -9.94 11.26
CA ILE A 282 11.98 -10.21 11.52
C ILE A 282 11.94 -11.45 12.42
N LYS A 283 12.16 -11.24 13.70
CA LYS A 283 11.98 -12.26 14.73
C LYS A 283 10.48 -12.33 14.93
N ALA A 284 9.92 -13.53 14.75
CA ALA A 284 8.57 -13.78 15.21
C ALA A 284 8.54 -13.44 16.70
N GLY A 285 7.85 -12.35 17.06
CA GLY A 285 7.59 -12.04 18.46
C GLY A 285 6.87 -13.21 19.12
N THR A 286 7.00 -13.35 20.44
CA THR A 286 6.31 -14.40 21.22
C THR A 286 4.79 -14.36 21.09
N SER A 287 4.22 -13.23 20.66
CA SER A 287 2.82 -13.07 20.25
C SER A 287 2.65 -11.77 19.48
N THR A 288 1.88 -11.76 18.39
CA THR A 288 1.31 -10.53 17.83
C THR A 288 -0.18 -10.46 18.16
N SER A 289 -0.83 -9.30 17.97
CA SER A 289 -2.29 -9.18 18.16
C SER A 289 -3.09 -10.12 17.24
N VAL A 290 -2.49 -10.54 16.13
CA VAL A 290 -3.01 -11.51 15.16
C VAL A 290 -2.66 -12.94 15.59
N TYR A 291 -1.42 -13.21 16.01
CA TYR A 291 -0.95 -14.52 16.46
C TYR A 291 -0.69 -14.51 17.96
N LYS A 292 -1.73 -14.75 18.76
CA LYS A 292 -1.68 -14.72 20.23
C LYS A 292 -0.78 -15.79 20.86
N THR A 293 -0.56 -16.89 20.15
CA THR A 293 0.20 -18.04 20.64
C THR A 293 1.30 -18.40 19.66
N LEU A 294 2.55 -18.29 20.09
CA LEU A 294 3.68 -18.95 19.43
C LEU A 294 3.41 -20.46 19.48
N MET A 295 3.14 -21.09 18.33
CA MET A 295 3.10 -22.56 18.27
C MET A 295 4.50 -23.06 18.67
N GLY A 296 4.56 -23.89 19.71
CA GLY A 296 5.80 -24.50 20.16
C GLY A 296 6.42 -25.40 19.10
N SER A 297 7.41 -26.21 19.46
CA SER A 297 8.01 -27.17 18.53
C SER A 297 6.94 -28.13 18.01
N VAL A 298 6.45 -27.89 16.78
CA VAL A 298 5.41 -28.71 16.14
C VAL A 298 6.06 -30.06 15.81
N PRO A 299 5.61 -31.17 16.43
CA PRO A 299 6.12 -32.49 16.09
C PRO A 299 5.92 -32.73 14.59
N ASP A 300 6.94 -33.25 13.92
CA ASP A 300 6.90 -33.52 12.49
C ASP A 300 5.65 -34.35 12.17
N ARG A 301 4.72 -33.79 11.39
CA ARG A 301 3.44 -34.45 11.07
C ARG A 301 3.60 -35.52 10.00
N GLY A 302 4.83 -35.82 9.57
CA GLY A 302 5.12 -36.81 8.54
C GLY A 302 4.54 -36.41 7.19
N GLY A 303 4.99 -37.09 6.13
CA GLY A 303 4.60 -36.78 4.76
C GLY A 303 5.63 -35.95 4.00
N ARG A 304 6.88 -35.90 4.47
CA ARG A 304 7.99 -35.48 3.62
C ARG A 304 8.01 -36.40 2.38
N PRO A 305 7.98 -35.85 1.16
CA PRO A 305 8.06 -36.65 -0.06
C PRO A 305 9.33 -37.53 0.00
N GLY A 306 9.16 -38.84 0.20
CA GLY A 306 10.25 -39.81 0.32
C GLY A 306 10.29 -40.63 1.63
N GLU A 307 9.59 -40.23 2.70
CA GLU A 307 9.60 -40.99 3.97
C GLU A 307 8.54 -42.09 4.04
N ILE A 308 7.47 -41.98 3.26
CA ILE A 308 6.44 -43.00 3.13
C ILE A 308 6.76 -43.78 1.86
N GLU A 309 7.33 -44.98 2.01
CA GLU A 309 7.46 -45.90 0.89
C GLU A 309 6.04 -46.32 0.46
N PRO A 310 5.61 -46.00 -0.77
CA PRO A 310 4.27 -46.38 -1.22
C PRO A 310 4.20 -47.92 -1.19
N PRO A 311 3.14 -48.50 -0.58
CA PRO A 311 3.01 -49.95 -0.55
C PRO A 311 3.02 -50.47 -1.99
N MET A 312 4.01 -51.31 -2.30
CA MET A 312 4.19 -51.86 -3.63
C MET A 312 2.89 -52.58 -4.05
N PRO A 313 2.23 -52.16 -5.15
CA PRO A 313 1.03 -52.84 -5.58
C PRO A 313 1.41 -54.26 -6.03
N LEU A 314 0.74 -55.27 -5.45
CA LEU A 314 0.90 -56.67 -5.88
C LEU A 314 0.41 -56.79 -7.33
N TRP A 315 1.32 -57.09 -8.25
CA TRP A 315 0.97 -57.41 -9.62
C TRP A 315 0.40 -58.84 -9.66
N GLU A 316 -0.93 -58.97 -9.64
CA GLU A 316 -1.56 -60.23 -9.98
C GLU A 316 -1.45 -60.48 -11.49
N ASP A 317 -0.98 -61.67 -11.89
CA ASP A 317 -0.97 -62.09 -13.27
C ASP A 317 -2.37 -61.96 -13.88
N ARG A 318 -2.46 -61.28 -15.03
CA ARG A 318 -3.73 -61.14 -15.77
C ARG A 318 -4.29 -62.54 -16.00
N ARG A 319 -5.45 -62.84 -15.42
CA ARG A 319 -6.17 -64.08 -15.70
C ARG A 319 -6.45 -64.15 -17.19
N ALA A 320 -5.69 -64.98 -17.90
CA ALA A 320 -5.97 -65.31 -19.29
C ALA A 320 -7.28 -66.11 -19.35
N LYS A 321 -8.42 -65.41 -19.39
CA LYS A 321 -9.67 -65.96 -19.92
C LYS A 321 -9.53 -66.03 -21.45
N GLY A 322 -8.76 -67.01 -21.91
CA GLY A 322 -8.76 -67.42 -23.30
C GLY A 322 -10.08 -68.12 -23.60
N ASN A 323 -11.02 -67.39 -24.22
CA ASN A 323 -12.16 -68.00 -24.90
C ASN A 323 -11.70 -68.63 -26.20
N ARG A 324 -12.17 -69.85 -26.40
CA ARG A 324 -11.75 -70.84 -27.38
C ARG A 324 -12.67 -70.76 -28.60
N SER A 325 -12.19 -70.20 -29.72
CA SER A 325 -12.68 -70.40 -31.11
C SER A 325 -12.04 -69.34 -32.00
N GLY A 326 -11.41 -69.56 -33.15
CA GLY A 326 -11.19 -70.72 -34.00
C GLY A 326 -10.86 -70.20 -35.41
N ARG A 327 -9.94 -70.90 -36.11
CA ARG A 327 -9.66 -70.87 -37.57
C ARG A 327 -9.02 -69.61 -38.21
N GLY A 328 -7.75 -69.78 -38.60
CA GLY A 328 -7.45 -70.10 -40.01
C GLY A 328 -6.58 -69.12 -40.82
N GLY A 329 -5.35 -69.55 -41.14
CA GLY A 329 -4.54 -69.15 -42.31
C GLY A 329 -3.82 -67.79 -42.21
N GLY A 330 -2.53 -67.61 -42.49
CA GLY A 330 -1.50 -68.46 -43.09
C GLY A 330 -0.49 -67.54 -43.78
N HIS A 331 0.82 -67.77 -43.56
CA HIS A 331 1.96 -67.21 -44.34
C HIS A 331 2.10 -65.66 -44.33
N GLN A 332 3.26 -64.99 -44.41
CA GLN A 332 4.64 -65.35 -44.72
C GLN A 332 5.56 -64.18 -44.27
N GLN A 333 6.74 -64.52 -43.76
CA GLN A 333 8.06 -63.88 -43.96
C GLN A 333 8.27 -62.35 -43.95
N ARG A 334 9.23 -61.98 -43.07
CA ARG A 334 10.41 -61.10 -43.28
C ARG A 334 10.19 -59.61 -43.57
N HIS A 335 10.71 -58.74 -42.70
CA HIS A 335 12.01 -58.06 -42.89
C HIS A 335 12.32 -57.12 -41.72
N CYS A 336 13.55 -57.19 -41.21
CA CYS A 336 14.21 -56.04 -40.57
C CYS A 336 14.32 -54.89 -41.57
N CYS A 337 14.13 -53.66 -41.09
CA CYS A 337 15.10 -52.57 -41.28
C CYS A 337 14.76 -51.39 -40.36
N TYR A 338 15.79 -50.95 -39.63
CA TYR A 338 15.99 -49.58 -39.15
C TYR A 338 15.68 -48.57 -40.27
N PHE A 339 15.19 -47.37 -39.92
CA PHE A 339 15.70 -46.14 -40.51
C PHE A 339 15.36 -44.94 -39.61
N VAL A 340 16.45 -44.27 -39.19
CA VAL A 340 16.68 -42.86 -38.79
C VAL A 340 15.84 -42.24 -37.68
#